data_AF-A0A0C3LVY7-F1
#
_entry.id   AF-A0A0C3LVY7-F1
#
_cell.length_a   1.000
_cell.length_b   1.000
_cell.length_c   1.000
_cell.angle_alpha   90.00
_cell.angle_beta   90.00
_cell.angle_gamma   90.00
#
_symmetry.space_group_name_H-M   'P 1'
#
loop_
_entity.id
_entity.type
_entity.pdbx_description
1 polymer ?
#
loop_
_entity_poly.entity_id
_entity_poly.type
_entity_poly.pdbx_seq_one_letter_code
_entity_poly.pdbx_strand_id
1 'polypeptide(L)'
;MSAPAQFFVRLQRGIQGGFAPPTPSEVHNLTRSSDDPSNLLIQSAVRPDGTPELRQAGPKSLSIPEISTLGVDDPKNVESRVAELESILKGLPTEQPPGSEDIYGMDIGIMYGSDNLEWANGGPQGCSGGTSHVQPTEEQRKQFKRAVEIIKGLTEGN
;
A
#
# COMPACT_ATOMS: atom_id res chain seq x y z
N MET A 1 -17.21 -3.93 -8.30
CA MET A 1 -15.98 -4.18 -9.07
C MET A 1 -15.37 -5.45 -8.55
N SER A 2 -14.70 -6.24 -9.40
CA SER A 2 -14.01 -7.47 -8.98
C SER A 2 -12.54 -7.17 -8.70
N ALA A 3 -11.91 -7.89 -7.77
CA ALA A 3 -10.48 -7.73 -7.54
C ALA A 3 -9.69 -8.26 -8.76
N PRO A 4 -8.48 -7.77 -9.01
CA PRO A 4 -7.61 -8.34 -10.03
C PRO A 4 -7.17 -9.76 -9.64
N ALA A 5 -6.98 -10.60 -10.66
CA ALA A 5 -6.49 -11.97 -10.51
C ALA A 5 -5.03 -12.01 -10.02
N GLN A 6 -4.24 -11.00 -10.37
CA GLN A 6 -2.87 -10.81 -9.92
C GLN A 6 -2.62 -9.34 -9.59
N PHE A 7 -1.85 -9.10 -8.53
CA PHE A 7 -1.41 -7.76 -8.17
C PHE A 7 -0.20 -7.82 -7.24
N PHE A 8 0.48 -6.68 -7.14
CA PHE A 8 1.41 -6.40 -6.07
C PHE A 8 1.07 -5.07 -5.42
N VAL A 9 1.27 -4.97 -4.12
CA VAL A 9 1.24 -3.70 -3.39
C VAL A 9 2.40 -3.65 -2.42
N ARG A 10 3.05 -2.50 -2.37
CA ARG A 10 4.03 -2.13 -1.36
C ARG A 10 3.55 -0.90 -0.62
N LEU A 11 3.39 -1.02 0.69
CA LEU A 11 3.23 0.12 1.59
C LEU A 11 4.55 0.35 2.33
N GLN A 12 4.99 1.60 2.40
CA GLN A 12 6.17 1.98 3.15
C GLN A 12 5.89 3.23 3.99
N ARG A 13 6.20 3.19 5.28
CA ARG A 13 6.27 4.37 6.15
C ARG A 13 7.71 4.84 6.32
N GLY A 14 7.93 6.14 6.44
CA GLY A 14 9.28 6.72 6.47
C GLY A 14 9.78 6.95 5.05
N ILE A 15 8.98 7.65 4.25
CA ILE A 15 9.34 8.11 2.91
C ILE A 15 9.96 9.51 2.94
N GLN A 16 9.80 10.25 4.05
CA GLN A 16 10.44 11.54 4.27
C GLN A 16 11.77 11.39 5.01
N GLY A 17 12.78 12.16 4.59
CA GLY A 17 14.07 12.25 5.26
C GLY A 17 14.99 11.04 5.04
N GLY A 18 16.13 11.04 5.73
CA GLY A 18 17.21 10.08 5.55
C GLY A 18 18.25 10.51 4.52
N PHE A 19 19.49 10.04 4.68
CA PHE A 19 20.54 10.15 3.65
C PHE A 19 20.37 8.96 2.72
N ALA A 20 19.99 9.21 1.45
CA ALA A 20 19.57 8.19 0.48
C ALA A 20 20.28 6.84 0.68
N PRO A 21 19.54 5.76 1.03
CA PRO A 21 18.08 5.60 0.97
C PRO A 21 17.30 6.15 2.18
N PRO A 22 15.97 6.33 2.04
CA PRO A 22 15.09 6.59 3.18
C PRO A 22 15.21 5.50 4.25
N THR A 23 14.87 5.84 5.48
CA THR A 23 15.07 4.99 6.66
C THR A 23 13.71 4.50 7.16
N PRO A 24 13.03 3.57 6.44
CA PRO A 24 11.63 3.25 6.70
C PRO A 24 11.42 2.66 8.09
N SER A 25 10.28 2.97 8.69
CA SER A 25 9.83 2.36 9.95
C SER A 25 8.94 1.14 9.73
N GLU A 26 8.34 1.02 8.56
CA GLU A 26 7.36 -0.02 8.23
C GLU A 26 7.39 -0.28 6.72
N VAL A 27 7.44 -1.55 6.32
CA VAL A 27 7.31 -1.99 4.92
C VAL A 27 6.40 -3.22 4.88
N HIS A 28 5.38 -3.19 4.04
CA HIS A 28 4.50 -4.33 3.77
C HIS A 28 4.43 -4.58 2.27
N ASN A 29 4.76 -5.79 1.85
CA ASN A 29 4.58 -6.26 0.49
C ASN A 29 3.47 -7.32 0.49
N LEU A 30 2.43 -7.10 -0.30
CA LEU A 30 1.39 -8.09 -0.53
C LEU A 30 1.41 -8.46 -2.01
N THR A 31 1.39 -9.75 -2.32
CA THR A 31 1.45 -10.26 -3.69
C THR A 31 0.43 -11.35 -3.87
N ARG A 32 -0.40 -11.22 -4.92
CA ARG A 32 -1.24 -12.30 -5.44
C ARG A 32 -0.73 -12.64 -6.83
N SER A 33 -0.32 -13.89 -7.03
CA SER A 33 0.16 -14.38 -8.32
C SER A 33 -0.96 -15.09 -9.07
N SER A 34 -0.94 -15.03 -10.40
CA SER A 34 -1.78 -15.88 -11.24
C SER A 34 -1.50 -17.38 -11.07
N ASP A 35 -0.29 -17.74 -10.64
CA ASP A 35 0.11 -19.13 -10.40
C ASP A 35 -0.45 -19.70 -9.09
N ASP A 36 -0.80 -18.83 -8.14
CA ASP A 36 -1.42 -19.19 -6.86
C ASP A 36 -2.53 -18.18 -6.50
N PRO A 37 -3.65 -18.19 -7.25
CA PRO A 37 -4.70 -17.17 -7.10
C PRO A 37 -5.49 -17.32 -5.80
N SER A 38 -5.33 -18.45 -5.10
CA SER A 38 -6.01 -18.77 -3.84
C SER A 38 -5.25 -18.25 -2.62
N ASN A 39 -4.07 -17.65 -2.80
CA ASN A 39 -3.27 -17.15 -1.70
C ASN A 39 -2.81 -15.71 -1.95
N LEU A 40 -2.91 -14.91 -0.88
CA LEU A 40 -2.26 -13.61 -0.79
C LEU A 40 -1.01 -13.76 0.07
N LEU A 41 0.16 -13.63 -0.55
CA LEU A 41 1.44 -13.65 0.15
C LEU A 41 1.72 -12.30 0.77
N ILE A 42 2.14 -12.30 2.03
CA ILE A 42 2.37 -11.09 2.82
C ILE A 42 3.76 -11.18 3.45
N GLN A 43 4.58 -10.18 3.15
CA GLN A 43 5.88 -9.97 3.77
C GLN A 43 5.87 -8.62 4.45
N SER A 44 6.29 -8.59 5.71
CA SER A 44 6.24 -7.37 6.51
C SER A 44 7.55 -7.17 7.23
N ALA A 45 7.96 -5.92 7.35
CA ALA A 45 9.12 -5.54 8.13
C ALA A 45 8.80 -4.27 8.92
N VAL A 46 9.07 -4.27 10.21
CA VAL A 46 8.80 -3.13 11.10
C VAL A 46 10.06 -2.85 11.92
N ARG A 47 10.39 -1.56 12.11
CA ARG A 47 11.46 -1.13 13.00
C ARG A 47 10.85 -0.87 14.38
N PRO A 48 11.15 -1.70 15.39
CA PRO A 48 10.72 -1.41 16.76
C PRO A 48 11.31 -0.09 17.27
N ASP A 49 10.55 0.61 18.09
CA ASP A 49 10.98 1.85 18.73
C ASP A 49 12.31 1.66 19.48
N GLY A 50 13.19 2.65 19.35
CA GLY A 50 14.51 2.64 19.98
C GLY A 50 15.55 1.71 19.33
N THR A 51 15.22 1.06 18.19
CA THR A 51 16.17 0.22 17.44
C THR A 51 16.44 0.80 16.05
N PRO A 52 17.66 0.63 15.49
CA PRO A 52 17.93 1.08 14.13
C PRO A 52 17.46 0.09 13.05
N GLU A 53 17.20 -1.16 13.44
CA GLU A 53 17.00 -2.28 12.51
C GLU A 53 15.53 -2.46 12.10
N LEU A 54 15.32 -2.61 10.79
CA LEU A 54 14.03 -3.04 10.25
C LEU A 54 13.93 -4.57 10.38
N ARG A 55 13.06 -5.06 11.26
CA ARG A 55 12.91 -6.50 11.54
C ARG A 55 11.87 -7.11 10.63
N GLN A 56 12.27 -8.14 9.90
CA GLN A 56 11.36 -8.94 9.08
C GLN A 56 10.46 -9.80 9.98
N ALA A 57 9.16 -9.75 9.73
CA ALA A 57 8.21 -10.74 10.21
C ALA A 57 8.33 -12.01 9.35
N GLY A 58 7.97 -13.16 9.92
CA GLY A 58 7.82 -14.38 9.13
C GLY A 58 6.80 -14.19 8.00
N PRO A 59 6.98 -14.86 6.84
CA PRO A 59 6.01 -14.78 5.76
C PRO A 59 4.64 -15.25 6.23
N LYS A 60 3.59 -14.51 5.85
CA LYS A 60 2.19 -14.88 6.09
C LYS A 60 1.52 -15.15 4.74
N SER A 61 0.53 -16.03 4.74
CA SER A 61 -0.38 -16.22 3.61
C SER A 61 -1.82 -16.08 4.11
N LEU A 62 -2.66 -15.38 3.36
CA LEU A 62 -4.11 -15.40 3.56
C LEU A 62 -4.76 -16.19 2.43
N SER A 63 -5.58 -17.18 2.80
CA SER A 63 -6.37 -17.94 1.84
C SER A 63 -7.53 -17.09 1.31
N ILE A 64 -7.65 -17.04 -0.02
CA ILE A 64 -8.75 -16.41 -0.74
C ILE A 64 -9.64 -17.55 -1.26
N PRO A 65 -10.85 -17.73 -0.70
CA PRO A 65 -11.75 -18.75 -1.20
C PRO A 65 -12.24 -18.40 -2.60
N GLU A 66 -12.34 -19.40 -3.48
CA GLU A 66 -12.90 -19.25 -4.85
C GLU A 66 -14.32 -18.67 -4.82
N ILE A 67 -15.10 -19.06 -3.81
CA ILE A 67 -16.42 -18.48 -3.51
C ILE A 67 -16.36 -17.89 -2.11
N SER A 68 -16.37 -16.56 -2.01
CA SER A 68 -16.52 -15.90 -0.71
C SER A 68 -17.95 -16.10 -0.20
N THR A 69 -18.07 -16.71 0.98
CA THR A 69 -19.34 -16.78 1.73
C THR A 69 -19.55 -15.55 2.62
N LEU A 70 -18.54 -14.69 2.70
CA LEU A 70 -18.57 -13.46 3.47
C LEU A 70 -19.28 -12.35 2.67
N GLY A 71 -20.01 -11.49 3.38
CA GLY A 71 -20.62 -10.31 2.78
C GLY A 71 -19.58 -9.40 2.10
N VAL A 72 -20.03 -8.57 1.17
CA VAL A 72 -19.16 -7.58 0.50
C VAL A 72 -18.58 -6.59 1.50
N ASP A 73 -19.35 -6.23 2.53
CA ASP A 73 -18.92 -5.33 3.61
C ASP A 73 -18.16 -6.04 4.74
N ASP A 74 -17.93 -7.35 4.64
CA ASP A 74 -17.25 -8.11 5.68
C ASP A 74 -15.76 -7.74 5.72
N PRO A 75 -15.23 -7.32 6.87
CA PRO A 75 -13.83 -6.96 7.00
C PRO A 75 -12.87 -8.13 6.74
N LYS A 76 -13.32 -9.39 6.68
CA LYS A 76 -12.50 -10.55 6.32
C LYS A 76 -12.55 -10.89 4.84
N ASN A 77 -13.40 -10.24 4.05
CA ASN A 77 -13.51 -10.47 2.62
C ASN A 77 -12.34 -9.80 1.86
N VAL A 78 -11.33 -10.62 1.52
CA VAL A 78 -10.11 -10.16 0.83
C VAL A 78 -10.42 -9.60 -0.57
N GLU A 79 -11.26 -10.28 -1.34
CA GLU A 79 -11.66 -9.86 -2.70
C GLU A 79 -12.29 -8.46 -2.68
N SER A 80 -13.25 -8.23 -1.79
CA SER A 80 -13.91 -6.93 -1.66
C SER A 80 -12.93 -5.82 -1.29
N ARG A 81 -12.02 -6.08 -0.34
CA ARG A 81 -10.99 -5.13 0.08
C ARG A 81 -10.00 -4.78 -1.02
N VAL A 82 -9.54 -5.75 -1.79
CA VAL A 82 -8.61 -5.50 -2.90
C VAL A 82 -9.32 -4.74 -4.03
N ALA A 83 -10.58 -5.07 -4.33
CA ALA A 83 -11.38 -4.32 -5.29
C ALA A 83 -11.61 -2.86 -4.86
N GLU A 84 -11.88 -2.64 -3.57
CA GLU A 84 -12.00 -1.31 -2.97
C GLU A 84 -10.66 -0.55 -3.08
N LEU A 85 -9.55 -1.18 -2.71
CA LEU A 85 -8.21 -0.59 -2.80
C LEU A 85 -7.90 -0.11 -4.23
N GLU A 86 -8.08 -0.96 -5.23
CA GLU A 86 -7.80 -0.59 -6.63
C GLU A 86 -8.71 0.55 -7.09
N SER A 87 -10.00 0.52 -6.71
CA SER A 87 -10.95 1.58 -7.04
C SER A 87 -10.56 2.92 -6.40
N ILE A 88 -10.08 2.90 -5.16
CA ILE A 88 -9.56 4.10 -4.48
C ILE A 88 -8.35 4.64 -5.23
N LEU A 89 -7.33 3.80 -5.46
CA LEU A 89 -6.08 4.23 -6.08
C LEU A 89 -6.30 4.79 -7.50
N LYS A 90 -7.23 4.21 -8.29
CA LYS A 90 -7.63 4.76 -9.60
C LYS A 90 -8.14 6.20 -9.53
N GLY A 91 -8.77 6.59 -8.42
CA GLY A 91 -9.33 7.94 -8.22
C GLY A 91 -8.34 8.93 -7.59
N LEU A 92 -7.16 8.47 -7.19
CA LEU A 92 -6.19 9.27 -6.46
C LEU A 92 -5.10 9.86 -7.38
N PRO A 93 -4.78 11.16 -7.22
CA PRO A 93 -3.67 11.76 -7.94
C PRO A 93 -2.32 11.24 -7.42
N THR A 94 -1.29 11.34 -8.25
CA THR A 94 0.11 11.10 -7.87
C THR A 94 0.89 12.40 -7.94
N GLU A 95 2.00 12.46 -7.21
CA GLU A 95 2.86 13.64 -7.21
C GLU A 95 3.52 13.86 -8.58
N GLN A 96 3.49 15.11 -9.03
CA GLN A 96 4.20 15.57 -10.21
C GLN A 96 5.11 16.77 -9.88
N PRO A 97 6.42 16.67 -10.16
CA PRO A 97 7.16 15.48 -10.62
C PRO A 97 7.10 14.31 -9.60
N PRO A 98 7.23 13.04 -10.06
CA PRO A 98 7.31 11.89 -9.16
C PRO A 98 8.40 12.05 -8.10
N GLY A 99 8.11 11.69 -6.84
CA GLY A 99 9.04 11.85 -5.72
C GLY A 99 9.35 13.29 -5.30
N SER A 100 8.59 14.29 -5.76
CA SER A 100 8.81 15.69 -5.37
C SER A 100 8.34 16.00 -3.95
N GLU A 101 7.18 15.50 -3.57
CA GLU A 101 6.49 15.87 -2.32
C GLU A 101 5.68 14.67 -1.80
N ASP A 102 5.59 14.53 -0.48
CA ASP A 102 4.56 13.71 0.15
C ASP A 102 3.24 14.48 0.13
N ILE A 103 2.57 14.46 -1.03
CA ILE A 103 1.35 15.24 -1.27
C ILE A 103 0.18 14.85 -0.35
N TYR A 104 0.25 13.68 0.29
CA TYR A 104 -0.73 13.19 1.25
C TYR A 104 -0.37 13.56 2.70
N GLY A 105 0.88 13.91 2.98
CA GLY A 105 1.35 14.40 4.28
C GLY A 105 1.30 13.35 5.40
N MET A 106 1.40 12.07 5.05
CA MET A 106 1.26 10.96 6.01
C MET A 106 2.57 10.22 6.30
N ASP A 107 3.66 10.61 5.62
CA ASP A 107 4.92 9.87 5.60
C ASP A 107 4.72 8.41 5.19
N ILE A 108 3.83 8.19 4.21
CA ILE A 108 3.49 6.87 3.65
C ILE A 108 3.55 6.92 2.13
N GLY A 109 4.29 5.99 1.54
CA GLY A 109 4.26 5.69 0.11
C GLY A 109 3.52 4.38 -0.15
N ILE A 110 2.74 4.35 -1.22
CA ILE A 110 2.13 3.15 -1.77
C ILE A 110 2.62 3.00 -3.21
N MET A 111 3.03 1.78 -3.56
CA MET A 111 3.21 1.35 -4.94
C MET A 111 2.27 0.19 -5.18
N TYR A 112 1.49 0.26 -6.25
CA TYR A 112 0.49 -0.73 -6.63
C TYR A 112 0.62 -1.04 -8.11
N GLY A 113 0.55 -2.33 -8.44
CA GLY A 113 0.48 -2.78 -9.82
C GLY A 113 -0.45 -3.98 -9.97
N SER A 114 -1.21 -3.96 -11.05
CA SER A 114 -2.11 -5.02 -11.50
C SER A 114 -2.22 -4.92 -13.03
N ASP A 115 -2.93 -5.85 -13.66
CA ASP A 115 -3.21 -5.78 -15.09
C ASP A 115 -3.98 -4.51 -15.52
N ASN A 116 -4.66 -3.83 -14.57
CA ASN A 116 -5.56 -2.70 -14.85
C ASN A 116 -5.07 -1.35 -14.31
N LEU A 117 -4.04 -1.33 -13.48
CA LEU A 117 -3.58 -0.14 -12.79
C LEU A 117 -2.12 -0.28 -12.39
N GLU A 118 -1.32 0.71 -12.80
CA GLU A 118 -0.03 1.03 -12.19
C GLU A 118 -0.18 2.38 -11.47
N TRP A 119 0.07 2.40 -10.17
CA TRP A 119 -0.07 3.59 -9.34
C TRP A 119 1.05 3.63 -8.32
N ALA A 120 1.69 4.78 -8.17
CA ALA A 120 2.72 4.94 -7.15
C ALA A 120 2.75 6.37 -6.62
N ASN A 121 2.87 6.49 -5.29
CA ASN A 121 3.30 7.70 -4.63
C ASN A 121 4.48 7.37 -3.71
N GLY A 122 5.52 8.18 -3.75
CA GLY A 122 6.69 7.95 -2.92
C GLY A 122 7.50 9.22 -2.87
N GLY A 123 7.15 10.08 -1.90
CA GLY A 123 7.66 11.43 -1.72
C GLY A 123 9.20 11.59 -1.66
N PRO A 124 9.70 12.76 -1.25
CA PRO A 124 11.09 13.14 -1.48
C PRO A 124 12.06 12.25 -0.74
N GLN A 125 12.91 11.55 -1.50
CA GLN A 125 14.03 10.78 -0.95
C GLN A 125 15.31 11.62 -0.98
N GLY A 126 16.12 11.54 0.09
CA GLY A 126 17.39 12.25 0.19
C GLY A 126 17.23 13.78 0.19
N CYS A 127 18.22 14.49 -0.38
CA CYS A 127 18.20 15.96 -0.47
C CYS A 127 17.38 16.49 -1.67
N SER A 128 16.84 15.61 -2.51
CA SER A 128 15.95 15.98 -3.62
C SER A 128 14.53 16.14 -3.10
N GLY A 129 14.22 17.34 -2.60
CA GLY A 129 12.87 17.77 -2.29
C GLY A 129 12.37 18.82 -3.29
N GLY A 130 11.05 18.87 -3.48
CA GLY A 130 10.40 19.89 -4.29
C GLY A 130 8.95 20.09 -3.87
N THR A 131 8.21 20.89 -4.63
CA THR A 131 6.76 21.03 -4.47
C THR A 131 6.11 20.34 -5.65
N SER A 132 5.11 19.51 -5.38
CA SER A 132 4.31 18.96 -6.44
C SER A 132 3.35 20.02 -6.98
N HIS A 133 3.19 20.05 -8.31
CA HIS A 133 2.13 20.84 -8.95
C HIS A 133 0.73 20.24 -8.75
N VAL A 134 0.66 19.06 -8.13
CA VAL A 134 -0.57 18.33 -7.81
C VAL A 134 -0.76 18.33 -6.31
N GLN A 135 -1.95 18.73 -5.87
CA GLN A 135 -2.31 18.77 -4.45
C GLN A 135 -3.66 18.07 -4.25
N PRO A 136 -3.74 16.98 -3.48
CA PRO A 136 -4.97 16.24 -3.30
C PRO A 136 -5.98 17.07 -2.48
N THR A 137 -7.25 16.92 -2.81
CA THR A 137 -8.36 17.44 -2.01
C THR A 137 -8.41 16.76 -0.64
N GLU A 138 -9.15 17.33 0.31
CA GLU A 138 -9.35 16.70 1.62
C GLU A 138 -9.99 15.30 1.48
N GLU A 139 -10.93 15.16 0.55
CA GLU A 139 -11.57 13.86 0.28
C GLU A 139 -10.57 12.85 -0.27
N GLN A 140 -9.69 13.26 -1.21
CA GLN A 140 -8.62 12.38 -1.71
C GLN A 140 -7.64 11.98 -0.60
N ARG A 141 -7.33 12.84 0.37
CA ARG A 141 -6.52 12.46 1.54
C ARG A 141 -7.23 11.44 2.42
N LYS A 142 -8.56 11.56 2.61
CA LYS A 142 -9.36 10.55 3.33
C LYS A 142 -9.36 9.21 2.61
N GLN A 143 -9.52 9.22 1.29
CA GLN A 143 -9.46 8.02 0.46
C GLN A 143 -8.06 7.36 0.52
N PHE A 144 -6.98 8.16 0.47
CA PHE A 144 -5.62 7.64 0.67
C PHE A 144 -5.45 6.99 2.05
N LYS A 145 -5.96 7.62 3.11
CA LYS A 145 -5.98 7.01 4.46
C LYS A 145 -6.73 5.66 4.46
N ARG A 146 -7.87 5.59 3.76
CA ARG A 146 -8.63 4.34 3.63
C ARG A 146 -7.84 3.25 2.91
N ALA A 147 -7.13 3.59 1.83
CA ALA A 147 -6.23 2.64 1.14
C ALA A 147 -5.15 2.09 2.10
N VAL A 148 -4.54 2.95 2.92
CA VAL A 148 -3.57 2.54 3.96
C VAL A 148 -4.20 1.58 4.97
N GLU A 149 -5.40 1.88 5.46
CA GLU A 149 -6.13 1.04 6.42
C GLU A 149 -6.48 -0.34 5.84
N ILE A 150 -6.84 -0.40 4.55
CA ILE A 150 -7.11 -1.66 3.86
C ILE A 150 -5.84 -2.53 3.82
N ILE A 151 -4.70 -1.98 3.39
CA ILE A 151 -3.43 -2.71 3.28
C ILE A 151 -2.95 -3.21 4.65
N LYS A 152 -3.05 -2.38 5.68
CA LYS A 152 -2.70 -2.77 7.06
C LYS A 152 -3.62 -3.87 7.58
N GLY A 153 -4.93 -3.75 7.37
CA GLY A 153 -5.90 -4.77 7.78
C GLY A 153 -5.68 -6.11 7.08
N LEU A 154 -5.26 -6.11 5.82
CA LEU A 154 -4.85 -7.33 5.12
C LEU A 154 -3.56 -7.93 5.73
N THR A 155 -2.64 -7.11 6.21
CA THR A 155 -1.34 -7.54 6.75
C THR A 155 -1.44 -8.19 8.14
N GLU A 156 -2.32 -7.68 8.99
CA GLU A 156 -2.47 -8.16 10.36
C GLU A 156 -2.99 -9.61 10.37
N GLY A 157 -3.81 -9.98 9.38
CA GLY A 157 -4.51 -11.25 9.33
C GLY A 157 -5.64 -11.26 10.35
N ASN A 158 -6.88 -11.11 9.86
CA ASN A 158 -8.07 -11.02 10.72
C ASN A 158 -8.38 -12.30 11.49
#